data_AF-A0A1G0X688-F1
#
_entry.id   AF-A0A1G0X688-F1
#
_cell.length_a   1.000
_cell.length_b   1.000
_cell.length_c   1.000
_cell.angle_alpha   90.00
_cell.angle_beta   90.00
_cell.angle_gamma   90.00
#
_symmetry.space_group_name_H-M   'P 1'
#
loop_
_entity.id
_entity.type
_entity.pdbx_description
1 polymer ?
#
loop_
_entity_poly.entity_id
_entity_poly.type
_entity_poly.pdbx_seq_one_letter_code
_entity_poly.pdbx_strand_id
1 'polypeptide(L)'
;MKKIMYTLFFLSCLFLLGSMSFPQLNFEENFDYPAGDSLNTHGWVAHSQPGVNPVMIIAGSLSYPGYSSSDIGNSVDVIGSTAVPSREDLTATFNIDSVSNVYCSFLVKVVSIGAQVDYFFHFREDPVAAILRGRVMLQNNGSGGFNFGISKGSTTVIDWDTTARTFNETYLIVLKYEYIVGTDNDLIHLFVNPPLTGIEPSTPDATVPDTNTDIIVNAVSIRQGSRDYSVQLDGIRVATSWSLAPIPVELVGFFAQANKGGVLLTWATASETNNKMFEVQRKSNNLKYTTVAQVNGSGTSTHKKFYSYLDSNVEPGNYMYRLKQIDFDGRFEYSNEIEVYVNTQLDFSLQQNYPNPFNPATTIGFGVREKSRVRIAVLNTIGEEVAVVLNEETEPGYNKVEFNASNLPSGVYFYRIQAGNFIDTKKMILLK
;
A
#
# COMPACT_ATOMS: atom_id res chain seq x y z
N MET A 1 50.68 2.03 -1.43
CA MET A 1 49.95 2.41 -2.67
C MET A 1 49.17 1.20 -3.16
N LYS A 2 47.87 1.35 -3.48
CA LYS A 2 46.90 0.31 -3.93
C LYS A 2 46.27 -0.55 -2.79
N LYS A 3 45.69 0.07 -1.76
CA LYS A 3 44.23 0.33 -1.55
C LYS A 3 43.32 -0.90 -1.78
N ILE A 4 42.65 -1.33 -0.70
CA ILE A 4 41.17 -1.42 -0.61
C ILE A 4 40.52 -2.09 -1.84
N MET A 5 40.40 -3.42 -1.83
CA MET A 5 39.56 -4.18 -2.76
C MET A 5 39.39 -5.59 -2.16
N TYR A 6 38.29 -6.29 -2.43
CA TYR A 6 37.96 -7.66 -1.96
C TYR A 6 37.14 -7.82 -0.67
N THR A 7 36.82 -6.73 0.04
CA THR A 7 35.66 -6.68 0.95
C THR A 7 34.33 -6.52 0.19
N LEU A 8 34.35 -6.52 -1.16
CA LEU A 8 33.27 -5.92 -1.97
C LEU A 8 32.35 -6.88 -2.75
N PHE A 9 32.44 -8.21 -2.62
CA PHE A 9 31.76 -9.09 -3.60
C PHE A 9 30.76 -10.13 -3.09
N PHE A 10 30.48 -10.23 -1.79
CA PHE A 10 29.50 -11.21 -1.27
C PHE A 10 28.58 -10.67 -0.16
N LEU A 11 28.35 -9.36 -0.19
CA LEU A 11 27.18 -8.69 0.42
C LEU A 11 26.14 -8.29 -0.66
N SER A 12 26.38 -8.67 -1.92
CA SER A 12 25.71 -8.09 -3.10
C SER A 12 24.54 -8.91 -3.66
N CYS A 13 24.33 -10.16 -3.27
CA CYS A 13 23.23 -10.98 -3.84
C CYS A 13 22.03 -11.22 -2.90
N LEU A 14 22.09 -10.75 -1.64
CA LEU A 14 20.90 -10.58 -0.80
C LEU A 14 20.37 -9.13 -0.80
N PHE A 15 21.05 -8.22 -1.52
CA PHE A 15 20.68 -6.80 -1.70
C PHE A 15 20.29 -6.46 -3.15
N LEU A 16 19.99 -7.48 -3.98
CA LEU A 16 19.48 -7.30 -5.35
C LEU A 16 17.99 -7.66 -5.52
N LEU A 17 17.28 -7.92 -4.43
CA LEU A 17 15.96 -7.31 -4.32
C LEU A 17 16.27 -5.89 -3.89
N GLY A 18 16.39 -4.96 -4.85
CA GLY A 18 16.21 -3.56 -4.50
C GLY A 18 14.96 -3.49 -3.62
N SER A 19 14.99 -2.69 -2.55
CA SER A 19 13.77 -2.43 -1.78
C SER A 19 12.68 -2.09 -2.78
N MET A 20 11.82 -3.07 -3.09
CA MET A 20 10.65 -2.85 -3.93
C MET A 20 9.78 -1.98 -3.04
N SER A 21 9.99 -0.68 -3.17
CA SER A 21 9.15 0.33 -2.55
C SER A 21 7.85 0.25 -3.31
N PHE A 22 6.91 -0.48 -2.75
CA PHE A 22 5.56 -0.49 -3.26
C PHE A 22 4.96 0.89 -3.02
N PRO A 23 4.21 1.44 -3.97
CA PRO A 23 3.51 2.69 -3.75
C PRO A 23 2.57 2.51 -2.54
N GLN A 24 2.70 3.38 -1.53
CA GLN A 24 1.94 3.33 -0.28
C GLN A 24 1.21 4.66 -0.11
N LEU A 25 0.06 4.64 0.56
CA LEU A 25 -0.54 5.86 1.10
C LEU A 25 0.47 6.54 2.03
N ASN A 26 0.59 7.86 1.87
CA ASN A 26 1.34 8.71 2.78
C ASN A 26 0.54 8.96 4.07
N PHE A 27 -0.80 8.92 3.99
CA PHE A 27 -1.70 9.13 5.11
C PHE A 27 -3.05 8.43 4.85
N GLU A 28 -3.68 7.91 5.90
CA GLU A 28 -5.06 7.42 5.90
C GLU A 28 -5.71 7.73 7.25
N GLU A 29 -6.93 8.27 7.22
CA GLU A 29 -7.74 8.57 8.39
C GLU A 29 -9.21 8.21 8.09
N ASN A 30 -9.71 7.19 8.78
CA ASN A 30 -11.09 6.71 8.68
C ASN A 30 -11.90 7.04 9.96
N PHE A 31 -11.34 7.89 10.81
CA PHE A 31 -11.88 8.30 12.10
C PHE A 31 -12.37 7.11 12.94
N ASP A 32 -11.57 6.04 13.01
CA ASP A 32 -11.86 4.82 13.77
C ASP A 32 -11.62 5.04 15.28
N TYR A 33 -12.36 6.01 15.80
CA TYR A 33 -12.32 6.48 17.18
C TYR A 33 -13.73 6.46 17.77
N PRO A 34 -13.88 6.39 19.10
CA PRO A 34 -15.18 6.49 19.74
C PRO A 34 -15.92 7.79 19.39
N ALA A 35 -17.20 7.67 19.01
CA ALA A 35 -18.06 8.84 18.81
C ALA A 35 -18.20 9.64 20.12
N GLY A 36 -18.12 10.97 20.01
CA GLY A 36 -18.10 11.88 21.16
C GLY A 36 -16.71 12.26 21.65
N ASP A 37 -15.64 11.67 21.09
CA ASP A 37 -14.28 12.16 21.33
C ASP A 37 -14.01 13.44 20.52
N SER A 38 -13.04 14.24 21.00
CA SER A 38 -12.49 15.35 20.21
C SER A 38 -11.41 14.83 19.28
N LEU A 39 -11.37 15.30 18.04
CA LEU A 39 -10.36 14.90 17.07
C LEU A 39 -8.94 15.24 17.53
N ASN A 40 -8.76 16.31 18.32
CA ASN A 40 -7.44 16.73 18.79
C ASN A 40 -6.80 15.76 19.82
N THR A 41 -7.56 14.80 20.36
CA THR A 41 -7.02 13.74 21.22
C THR A 41 -6.47 12.56 20.41
N HIS A 42 -6.62 12.58 19.08
CA HIS A 42 -6.32 11.48 18.17
C HIS A 42 -5.23 11.85 17.14
N GLY A 43 -4.23 12.62 17.57
CA GLY A 43 -3.05 12.95 16.76
C GLY A 43 -3.21 14.13 15.81
N TRP A 44 -4.41 14.72 15.72
CA TRP A 44 -4.64 15.97 15.03
C TRP A 44 -4.25 17.16 15.92
N VAL A 45 -3.45 18.08 15.38
CA VAL A 45 -2.87 19.19 16.16
C VAL A 45 -3.49 20.50 15.73
N ALA A 46 -3.92 21.31 16.69
CA ALA A 46 -4.34 22.68 16.43
C ALA A 46 -3.15 23.50 15.92
N HIS A 47 -3.26 24.05 14.71
CA HIS A 47 -2.21 24.91 14.13
C HIS A 47 -2.52 26.41 14.27
N SER A 48 -3.74 26.75 14.70
CA SER A 48 -4.13 28.06 15.19
C SER A 48 -4.31 28.05 16.71
N GLN A 49 -5.05 28.99 17.30
CA GLN A 49 -5.31 28.97 18.74
C GLN A 49 -6.26 27.81 19.09
N PRO A 50 -6.06 27.08 20.21
CA PRO A 50 -7.00 26.06 20.65
C PRO A 50 -8.41 26.66 20.78
N GLY A 51 -9.36 26.13 20.02
CA GLY A 51 -10.76 26.54 20.08
C GLY A 51 -11.42 26.08 21.37
N VAL A 52 -12.53 26.71 21.75
CA VAL A 52 -13.38 26.23 22.86
C VAL A 52 -14.45 25.24 22.37
N ASN A 53 -14.61 25.10 21.06
CA ASN A 53 -15.49 24.12 20.42
C ASN A 53 -14.65 23.11 19.64
N PRO A 54 -14.47 21.90 20.17
CA PRO A 54 -13.70 20.88 19.48
C PRO A 54 -14.36 20.40 18.18
N VAL A 55 -13.55 19.95 17.22
CA VAL A 55 -14.04 19.06 16.14
C VAL A 55 -14.31 17.69 16.76
N MET A 56 -15.53 17.18 16.59
CA MET A 56 -16.00 15.98 17.27
C MET A 56 -16.12 14.79 16.32
N ILE A 57 -15.76 13.61 16.80
CA ILE A 57 -16.11 12.34 16.16
C ILE A 57 -17.61 12.13 16.33
N ILE A 58 -18.32 11.91 15.23
CA ILE A 58 -19.76 11.64 15.20
C ILE A 58 -20.03 10.21 14.76
N ALA A 59 -21.06 9.59 15.32
CA ALA A 59 -21.39 8.20 15.03
C ALA A 59 -21.85 8.03 13.58
N GLY A 60 -21.24 7.07 12.88
CA GLY A 60 -21.56 6.71 11.51
C GLY A 60 -20.53 7.22 10.50
N SER A 61 -20.15 6.34 9.59
CA SER A 61 -19.30 6.61 8.45
C SER A 61 -20.09 7.13 7.25
N LEU A 62 -19.38 7.72 6.30
CA LEU A 62 -19.91 8.10 5.00
C LEU A 62 -19.71 6.96 3.99
N SER A 63 -20.71 6.79 3.12
CA SER A 63 -20.70 5.76 2.09
C SER A 63 -20.48 6.37 0.71
N TYR A 64 -19.56 5.81 -0.07
CA TYR A 64 -19.36 6.09 -1.48
C TYR A 64 -18.90 4.82 -2.22
N PRO A 65 -19.72 4.27 -3.15
CA PRO A 65 -19.41 3.02 -3.83
C PRO A 65 -18.05 3.03 -4.53
N GLY A 66 -17.23 2.01 -4.23
CA GLY A 66 -15.91 1.81 -4.83
C GLY A 66 -14.77 2.59 -4.17
N TYR A 67 -15.07 3.50 -3.24
CA TYR A 67 -14.04 4.19 -2.46
C TYR A 67 -13.56 3.32 -1.29
N SER A 68 -12.26 3.31 -1.04
CA SER A 68 -11.62 2.36 -0.11
C SER A 68 -11.92 2.63 1.35
N SER A 69 -12.05 3.91 1.69
CA SER A 69 -12.40 4.37 3.02
C SER A 69 -13.91 4.57 3.20
N SER A 70 -14.72 4.04 2.27
CA SER A 70 -16.19 4.04 2.39
C SER A 70 -16.63 3.08 3.48
N ASP A 71 -17.61 3.50 4.29
CA ASP A 71 -18.27 2.65 5.30
C ASP A 71 -17.33 2.13 6.41
N ILE A 72 -16.22 2.81 6.68
CA ILE A 72 -15.24 2.45 7.72
C ILE A 72 -15.28 3.48 8.84
N GLY A 73 -15.21 3.02 10.09
CA GLY A 73 -15.06 3.90 11.26
C GLY A 73 -16.27 4.82 11.48
N ASN A 74 -15.98 6.10 11.69
CA ASN A 74 -16.94 7.16 11.99
C ASN A 74 -16.65 8.37 11.10
N SER A 75 -17.28 9.51 11.35
CA SER A 75 -17.00 10.75 10.64
C SER A 75 -16.76 11.89 11.62
N VAL A 76 -16.39 13.07 11.10
CA VAL A 76 -16.26 14.30 11.91
C VAL A 76 -17.18 15.39 11.39
N ASP A 77 -17.77 16.15 12.31
CA ASP A 77 -18.58 17.32 11.95
C ASP A 77 -17.73 18.60 12.03
N VAL A 78 -17.70 19.33 10.92
CA VAL A 78 -16.91 20.55 10.74
C VAL A 78 -17.87 21.70 10.53
N ILE A 79 -18.04 22.48 11.60
CA ILE A 79 -19.04 23.53 11.69
C ILE A 79 -18.36 24.89 11.63
N GLY A 80 -18.67 25.66 10.59
CA GLY A 80 -18.41 27.09 10.55
C GLY A 80 -19.56 27.88 11.18
N SER A 81 -19.25 28.99 11.84
CA SER A 81 -20.28 29.83 12.45
C SER A 81 -19.91 31.31 12.45
N THR A 82 -20.91 32.16 12.19
CA THR A 82 -20.85 33.62 12.42
C THR A 82 -21.09 33.98 13.89
N ALA A 83 -21.82 33.14 14.63
CA ALA A 83 -22.22 33.38 16.01
C ALA A 83 -21.15 32.96 17.04
N VAL A 84 -20.26 32.03 16.67
CA VAL A 84 -19.24 31.49 17.59
C VAL A 84 -17.84 32.00 17.23
N PRO A 85 -17.16 32.71 18.15
CA PRO A 85 -15.82 33.24 17.90
C PRO A 85 -14.71 32.19 18.06
N SER A 86 -14.93 31.08 18.75
CA SER A 86 -13.91 30.05 19.00
C SER A 86 -14.01 28.89 18.02
N ARG A 87 -12.91 28.61 17.32
CA ARG A 87 -12.82 27.59 16.27
C ARG A 87 -11.57 26.76 16.47
N GLU A 88 -11.59 25.52 16.00
CA GLU A 88 -10.39 24.72 15.81
C GLU A 88 -10.06 24.56 14.33
N ASP A 89 -8.81 24.87 13.99
CA ASP A 89 -8.19 24.44 12.75
C ASP A 89 -7.20 23.32 13.09
N LEU A 90 -7.56 22.09 12.73
CA LEU A 90 -6.80 20.90 13.09
C LEU A 90 -6.01 20.39 11.89
N THR A 91 -4.76 20.02 12.13
CA THR A 91 -3.84 19.50 11.12
C THR A 91 -3.45 18.07 11.43
N ALA A 92 -3.42 17.23 10.39
CA ALA A 92 -2.69 15.97 10.37
C ALA A 92 -1.48 16.09 9.43
N THR A 93 -0.32 15.65 9.90
CA THR A 93 0.95 15.67 9.16
C THR A 93 1.30 14.30 8.61
N PHE A 94 1.99 14.26 7.48
CA PHE A 94 2.47 13.05 6.84
C PHE A 94 3.80 13.28 6.13
N ASN A 95 4.49 12.20 5.78
CA ASN A 95 5.79 12.28 5.12
C ASN A 95 5.62 12.29 3.60
N ILE A 96 6.16 13.30 2.93
CA ILE A 96 6.24 13.40 1.47
C ILE A 96 7.54 14.11 1.08
N ASP A 97 8.02 13.88 -0.14
CA ASP A 97 9.16 14.65 -0.67
C ASP A 97 8.70 15.99 -1.29
N SER A 98 9.66 16.88 -1.54
CA SER A 98 9.41 18.24 -2.02
C SER A 98 9.17 18.35 -3.53
N VAL A 99 9.10 17.24 -4.26
CA VAL A 99 9.06 17.24 -5.73
C VAL A 99 7.98 16.32 -6.31
N SER A 100 7.05 15.86 -5.47
CA SER A 100 5.97 14.98 -5.85
C SER A 100 4.66 15.74 -6.00
N ASN A 101 3.85 15.31 -6.96
CA ASN A 101 2.42 15.60 -6.92
C ASN A 101 1.83 15.02 -5.64
N VAL A 102 0.86 15.72 -5.06
CA VAL A 102 0.17 15.27 -3.85
C VAL A 102 -1.31 15.19 -4.11
N TYR A 103 -1.89 14.02 -3.88
CA TYR A 103 -3.30 13.74 -4.04
C TYR A 103 -3.90 13.48 -2.67
N CYS A 104 -5.00 14.14 -2.34
CA CYS A 104 -5.80 13.85 -1.16
C CYS A 104 -7.22 13.57 -1.60
N SER A 105 -7.70 12.37 -1.30
CA SER A 105 -9.10 12.01 -1.48
C SER A 105 -9.80 11.98 -0.12
N PHE A 106 -11.08 12.35 -0.08
CA PHE A 106 -11.91 12.26 1.12
C PHE A 106 -13.39 12.31 0.78
N LEU A 107 -14.22 11.77 1.67
CA LEU A 107 -15.67 11.87 1.59
C LEU A 107 -16.15 13.13 2.30
N VAL A 108 -17.15 13.79 1.71
CA VAL A 108 -17.81 14.95 2.30
C VAL A 108 -19.32 14.86 2.12
N LYS A 109 -20.05 15.16 3.19
CA LYS A 109 -21.49 15.41 3.15
C LYS A 109 -21.78 16.82 3.63
N VAL A 110 -22.32 17.66 2.76
CA VAL A 110 -22.70 19.03 3.14
C VAL A 110 -24.12 19.01 3.72
N VAL A 111 -24.24 19.37 4.99
CA VAL A 111 -25.51 19.38 5.73
C VAL A 111 -26.21 20.72 5.54
N SER A 112 -25.47 21.82 5.65
CA SER A 112 -26.02 23.17 5.48
C SER A 112 -24.96 24.18 5.11
N ILE A 113 -25.40 25.30 4.50
CA ILE A 113 -24.55 26.44 4.17
C ILE A 113 -25.34 27.76 4.27
N GLY A 114 -24.70 28.78 4.83
CA GLY A 114 -25.21 30.14 4.87
C GLY A 114 -25.05 30.88 3.54
N ALA A 115 -25.33 32.18 3.56
CA ALA A 115 -25.26 33.01 2.34
C ALA A 115 -23.83 33.38 1.91
N GLN A 116 -22.83 33.18 2.79
CA GLN A 116 -21.46 33.65 2.59
C GLN A 116 -20.53 32.49 2.27
N VAL A 117 -19.58 32.73 1.36
CA VAL A 117 -18.55 31.78 0.95
C VAL A 117 -17.53 31.56 2.07
N ASP A 118 -17.13 30.30 2.26
CA ASP A 118 -16.03 29.92 3.16
C ASP A 118 -15.37 28.61 2.73
N TYR A 119 -14.37 28.13 3.47
CA TYR A 119 -13.66 26.87 3.22
C TYR A 119 -13.48 26.05 4.49
N PHE A 120 -13.42 24.74 4.33
CA PHE A 120 -13.41 23.77 5.43
C PHE A 120 -12.20 22.82 5.41
N PHE A 121 -11.46 22.76 4.30
CA PHE A 121 -10.33 21.86 4.13
C PHE A 121 -9.21 22.53 3.31
N HIS A 122 -7.94 22.22 3.59
CA HIS A 122 -6.82 22.67 2.76
C HIS A 122 -5.54 21.84 2.95
N PHE A 123 -4.65 21.92 1.97
CA PHE A 123 -3.24 21.58 2.08
C PHE A 123 -2.44 22.68 2.77
N ARG A 124 -1.32 22.29 3.38
CA ARG A 124 -0.31 23.22 3.90
C ARG A 124 1.07 22.58 3.98
N GLU A 125 2.06 23.43 4.20
CA GLU A 125 3.37 23.04 4.71
C GLU A 125 3.39 23.25 6.24
N ASP A 126 3.73 22.22 7.00
CA ASP A 126 3.92 22.26 8.43
C ASP A 126 5.42 22.23 8.78
N PRO A 127 5.91 23.11 9.67
CA PRO A 127 5.18 24.05 10.55
C PRO A 127 4.89 25.45 9.95
N VAL A 128 4.99 25.65 8.63
CA VAL A 128 4.82 26.97 8.00
C VAL A 128 3.33 27.38 7.91
N ALA A 129 2.79 27.91 9.01
CA ALA A 129 1.35 28.13 9.20
C ALA A 129 0.64 29.06 8.19
N ALA A 130 1.36 29.95 7.49
CA ALA A 130 0.74 30.97 6.64
C ALA A 130 0.44 30.54 5.20
N ILE A 131 0.92 29.37 4.76
CA ILE A 131 0.83 28.95 3.35
C ILE A 131 -0.24 27.87 3.18
N LEU A 132 -1.42 28.29 2.75
CA LEU A 132 -2.55 27.40 2.50
C LEU A 132 -2.68 27.14 0.99
N ARG A 133 -2.92 25.89 0.58
CA ARG A 133 -3.15 25.49 -0.81
C ARG A 133 -4.39 24.64 -0.91
N GLY A 134 -5.08 24.70 -2.05
CA GLY A 134 -6.31 23.93 -2.28
C GLY A 134 -7.32 24.08 -1.16
N ARG A 135 -7.58 25.33 -0.75
CA ARG A 135 -8.67 25.64 0.16
C ARG A 135 -9.97 25.23 -0.53
N VAL A 136 -10.60 24.16 -0.06
CA VAL A 136 -11.84 23.63 -0.61
C VAL A 136 -12.98 24.54 -0.16
N MET A 137 -13.43 25.36 -1.09
CA MET A 137 -14.45 26.39 -0.91
C MET A 137 -15.84 25.80 -1.03
N LEU A 138 -16.80 26.42 -0.36
CA LEU A 138 -18.22 26.15 -0.47
C LEU A 138 -19.00 27.44 -0.71
N GLN A 139 -19.98 27.38 -1.62
CA GLN A 139 -20.96 28.44 -1.80
C GLN A 139 -22.38 27.90 -1.92
N ASN A 140 -23.34 28.67 -1.42
CA ASN A 140 -24.74 28.47 -1.75
C ASN A 140 -24.95 28.88 -3.21
N ASN A 141 -25.56 28.01 -4.01
CA ASN A 141 -25.76 28.27 -5.44
C ASN A 141 -27.02 29.09 -5.76
N GLY A 142 -27.76 29.53 -4.72
CA GLY A 142 -29.00 30.31 -4.84
C GLY A 142 -30.20 29.54 -5.40
N SER A 143 -30.03 28.26 -5.75
CA SER A 143 -31.02 27.40 -6.41
C SER A 143 -31.39 26.17 -5.58
N GLY A 144 -31.16 26.22 -4.25
CA GLY A 144 -31.44 25.12 -3.33
C GLY A 144 -30.33 24.08 -3.21
N GLY A 145 -29.14 24.37 -3.72
CA GLY A 145 -27.95 23.51 -3.60
C GLY A 145 -26.69 24.30 -3.29
N PHE A 146 -25.55 23.68 -3.56
CA PHE A 146 -24.24 24.28 -3.34
C PHE A 146 -23.26 23.91 -4.46
N ASN A 147 -22.12 24.58 -4.49
CA ASN A 147 -20.99 24.27 -5.37
C ASN A 147 -19.71 24.16 -4.55
N PHE A 148 -18.80 23.31 -5.02
CA PHE A 148 -17.43 23.27 -4.50
C PHE A 148 -16.55 24.19 -5.33
N GLY A 149 -15.55 24.78 -4.69
CA GLY A 149 -14.52 25.52 -5.40
C GLY A 149 -13.15 25.28 -4.78
N ILE A 150 -12.12 25.84 -5.39
CA ILE A 150 -10.78 25.85 -4.83
C ILE A 150 -10.16 27.23 -4.91
N SER A 151 -9.30 27.53 -3.94
CA SER A 151 -8.47 28.72 -3.93
C SER A 151 -7.15 28.47 -3.20
N LYS A 152 -6.27 29.49 -3.16
CA LYS A 152 -4.97 29.41 -2.48
C LYS A 152 -4.67 30.63 -1.61
N GLY A 153 -3.82 30.45 -0.62
CA GLY A 153 -3.27 31.51 0.24
C GLY A 153 -4.37 32.41 0.81
N SER A 154 -4.23 33.72 0.62
CA SER A 154 -5.23 34.73 0.98
C SER A 154 -5.96 35.32 -0.24
N THR A 155 -5.93 34.65 -1.41
CA THR A 155 -6.51 35.18 -2.65
C THR A 155 -8.03 35.26 -2.54
N THR A 156 -8.63 36.22 -3.25
CA THR A 156 -10.08 36.30 -3.46
C THR A 156 -10.53 35.56 -4.72
N VAL A 157 -9.59 35.16 -5.58
CA VAL A 157 -9.86 34.32 -6.76
C VAL A 157 -10.19 32.92 -6.27
N ILE A 158 -11.36 32.44 -6.68
CA ILE A 158 -11.86 31.09 -6.45
C ILE A 158 -12.28 30.56 -7.81
N ASP A 159 -11.83 29.37 -8.17
CA ASP A 159 -12.37 28.64 -9.30
C ASP A 159 -13.43 27.65 -8.79
N TRP A 160 -14.58 27.63 -9.45
CA TRP A 160 -15.77 26.91 -9.00
C TRP A 160 -16.10 25.75 -9.92
N ASP A 161 -16.53 24.63 -9.36
CA ASP A 161 -17.19 23.59 -10.15
C ASP A 161 -18.49 24.15 -10.75
N THR A 162 -18.86 23.63 -11.93
CA THR A 162 -20.05 24.10 -12.65
C THR A 162 -21.31 23.31 -12.29
N THR A 163 -21.18 22.24 -11.51
CA THR A 163 -22.26 21.30 -11.20
C THR A 163 -22.85 21.56 -9.82
N ALA A 164 -24.07 22.08 -9.78
CA ALA A 164 -24.84 22.22 -8.55
C ALA A 164 -25.04 20.86 -7.83
N ARG A 165 -24.80 20.84 -6.52
CA ARG A 165 -24.89 19.66 -5.65
C ARG A 165 -26.06 19.78 -4.67
N THR A 166 -26.56 18.64 -4.20
CA THR A 166 -27.67 18.52 -3.26
C THR A 166 -27.16 18.25 -1.85
N PHE A 167 -27.79 18.87 -0.85
CA PHE A 167 -27.45 18.64 0.55
C PHE A 167 -27.71 17.19 0.97
N ASN A 168 -26.99 16.75 2.00
CA ASN A 168 -27.12 15.43 2.65
C ASN A 168 -26.75 14.22 1.78
N GLU A 169 -26.19 14.44 0.59
CA GLU A 169 -25.54 13.40 -0.21
C GLU A 169 -24.04 13.35 0.09
N THR A 170 -23.45 12.16 -0.01
CA THR A 170 -22.01 11.95 0.12
C THR A 170 -21.34 12.17 -1.24
N TYR A 171 -20.30 12.99 -1.26
CA TYR A 171 -19.46 13.25 -2.42
C TYR A 171 -18.04 12.79 -2.15
N LEU A 172 -17.37 12.21 -3.14
CA LEU A 172 -15.94 11.96 -3.12
C LEU A 172 -15.22 13.18 -3.70
N ILE A 173 -14.33 13.78 -2.92
CA ILE A 173 -13.43 14.84 -3.36
C ILE A 173 -12.05 14.24 -3.60
N VAL A 174 -11.40 14.64 -4.69
CA VAL A 174 -9.96 14.45 -4.88
C VAL A 174 -9.33 15.81 -5.14
N LEU A 175 -8.43 16.22 -4.25
CA LEU A 175 -7.64 17.43 -4.37
C LEU A 175 -6.24 17.05 -4.82
N LYS A 176 -5.70 17.72 -5.84
CA LYS A 176 -4.33 17.52 -6.34
C LYS A 176 -3.54 18.80 -6.21
N TYR A 177 -2.36 18.71 -5.62
CA TYR A 177 -1.27 19.67 -5.81
C TYR A 177 -0.34 19.10 -6.89
N GLU A 178 -0.25 19.75 -8.03
CA GLU A 178 0.65 19.40 -9.12
C GLU A 178 1.94 20.20 -8.98
N TYR A 179 3.01 19.49 -8.66
CA TYR A 179 4.35 20.05 -8.65
C TYR A 179 4.91 20.06 -10.06
N ILE A 180 5.32 21.23 -10.54
CA ILE A 180 5.89 21.43 -11.86
C ILE A 180 7.30 22.00 -11.69
N VAL A 181 8.31 21.24 -12.10
CA VAL A 181 9.72 21.67 -12.04
C VAL A 181 9.87 23.10 -12.60
N GLY A 182 10.27 24.03 -11.75
CA GLY A 182 10.31 25.45 -12.08
C GLY A 182 10.17 26.31 -10.82
N THR A 183 9.63 27.51 -11.00
CA THR A 183 9.21 28.38 -9.90
C THR A 183 7.90 29.04 -10.30
N ASP A 184 6.98 29.20 -9.34
CA ASP A 184 5.72 29.93 -9.53
C ASP A 184 4.83 29.35 -10.67
N ASN A 185 4.85 28.04 -10.84
CA ASN A 185 4.20 27.35 -11.96
C ASN A 185 3.35 26.14 -11.55
N ASP A 186 3.28 25.82 -10.25
CA ASP A 186 2.48 24.71 -9.73
C ASP A 186 0.98 24.92 -9.96
N LEU A 187 0.21 23.84 -9.93
CA LEU A 187 -1.24 23.89 -10.12
C LEU A 187 -1.97 23.17 -8.98
N ILE A 188 -3.18 23.64 -8.69
CA ILE A 188 -4.07 22.97 -7.75
C ILE A 188 -5.34 22.58 -8.50
N HIS A 189 -5.75 21.32 -8.39
CA HIS A 189 -6.92 20.80 -9.06
C HIS A 189 -7.93 20.21 -8.08
N LEU A 190 -9.20 20.39 -8.39
CA LEU A 190 -10.34 19.77 -7.72
C LEU A 190 -11.01 18.78 -8.66
N PHE A 191 -11.34 17.61 -8.15
CA PHE A 191 -12.22 16.64 -8.80
C PHE A 191 -13.34 16.26 -7.82
N VAL A 192 -14.59 16.26 -8.28
CA VAL A 192 -15.77 15.95 -7.49
C VAL A 192 -16.51 14.77 -8.11
N ASN A 193 -16.64 13.69 -7.36
CA ASN A 193 -17.11 12.37 -7.82
C ASN A 193 -16.38 11.88 -9.09
N PRO A 194 -15.03 11.88 -9.10
CA PRO A 194 -14.33 11.38 -10.27
C PRO A 194 -14.56 9.87 -10.45
N PRO A 195 -14.43 9.36 -11.70
CA PRO A 195 -14.48 7.92 -11.96
C PRO A 195 -13.32 7.19 -11.25
N LEU A 196 -13.61 6.07 -10.62
CA LEU A 196 -12.64 5.23 -9.89
C LEU A 196 -12.03 4.14 -10.78
N THR A 197 -11.47 4.53 -11.93
CA THR A 197 -11.01 3.61 -12.99
C THR A 197 -9.51 3.31 -13.00
N GLY A 198 -8.74 3.84 -12.06
CA GLY A 198 -7.27 3.74 -12.05
C GLY A 198 -6.56 4.90 -12.73
N ILE A 199 -7.28 5.69 -13.53
CA ILE A 199 -6.72 6.70 -14.43
C ILE A 199 -7.19 8.09 -13.98
N GLU A 200 -6.23 9.03 -13.84
CA GLU A 200 -6.53 10.43 -13.55
C GLU A 200 -7.35 11.05 -14.70
N PRO A 201 -8.51 11.66 -14.43
CA PRO A 201 -9.28 12.37 -15.43
C PRO A 201 -8.45 13.50 -16.04
N SER A 202 -8.50 13.66 -17.37
CA SER A 202 -7.76 14.72 -18.06
C SER A 202 -8.29 16.13 -17.78
N THR A 203 -9.52 16.24 -17.27
CA THR A 203 -10.21 17.50 -17.04
C THR A 203 -10.66 17.58 -15.58
N PRO A 204 -10.05 18.45 -14.77
CA PRO A 204 -10.51 18.72 -13.41
C PRO A 204 -11.79 19.58 -13.41
N ASP A 205 -12.55 19.52 -12.32
CA ASP A 205 -13.75 20.34 -12.11
C ASP A 205 -13.42 21.80 -11.82
N ALA A 206 -12.27 22.07 -11.20
CA ALA A 206 -11.72 23.40 -11.00
C ALA A 206 -10.19 23.36 -10.95
N THR A 207 -9.51 24.42 -11.37
CA THR A 207 -8.05 24.59 -11.34
C THR A 207 -7.64 26.00 -10.93
N VAL A 208 -6.71 26.09 -9.98
CA VAL A 208 -6.10 27.36 -9.56
C VAL A 208 -4.59 27.29 -9.75
N PRO A 209 -3.97 28.24 -10.47
CA PRO A 209 -2.52 28.28 -10.58
C PRO A 209 -1.87 28.75 -9.28
N ASP A 210 -0.76 28.12 -8.91
CA ASP A 210 0.09 28.51 -7.80
C ASP A 210 1.37 29.21 -8.26
N THR A 211 1.22 30.51 -8.56
CA THR A 211 2.33 31.40 -8.90
C THR A 211 3.15 31.89 -7.70
N ASN A 212 3.47 30.99 -6.77
CA ASN A 212 4.30 31.27 -5.60
C ASN A 212 5.39 30.20 -5.49
N THR A 213 6.38 30.46 -4.62
CA THR A 213 7.42 29.47 -4.30
C THR A 213 6.80 28.14 -3.89
N ASP A 214 7.33 27.09 -4.49
CA ASP A 214 6.94 25.70 -4.26
C ASP A 214 7.01 25.37 -2.77
N ILE A 215 6.04 24.57 -2.32
CA ILE A 215 5.97 24.12 -0.94
C ILE A 215 6.03 22.61 -0.84
N ILE A 216 6.42 22.12 0.34
CA ILE A 216 6.26 20.71 0.69
C ILE A 216 4.86 20.52 1.27
N VAL A 217 3.95 19.91 0.50
CA VAL A 217 2.61 19.58 0.99
C VAL A 217 2.67 18.35 1.91
N ASN A 218 3.10 18.55 3.15
CA ASN A 218 3.28 17.50 4.17
C ASN A 218 2.13 17.46 5.19
N ALA A 219 1.05 18.20 4.95
CA ALA A 219 -0.07 18.28 5.87
C ALA A 219 -1.40 18.60 5.18
N VAL A 220 -2.47 18.04 5.75
CA VAL A 220 -3.87 18.39 5.47
C VAL A 220 -4.48 19.00 6.72
N SER A 221 -5.45 19.88 6.53
CA SER A 221 -6.10 20.56 7.64
C SER A 221 -7.59 20.70 7.43
N ILE A 222 -8.32 20.49 8.53
CA ILE A 222 -9.75 20.70 8.65
C ILE A 222 -9.96 21.99 9.43
N ARG A 223 -10.89 22.82 8.97
CA ARG A 223 -11.14 24.15 9.52
C ARG A 223 -12.59 24.36 9.88
N GLN A 224 -12.81 24.87 11.10
CA GLN A 224 -14.07 25.49 11.50
C GLN A 224 -14.09 26.99 11.13
N GLY A 225 -14.88 27.33 10.11
CA GLY A 225 -14.83 28.63 9.43
C GLY A 225 -15.65 29.73 10.06
N SER A 226 -15.58 30.93 9.48
CA SER A 226 -16.21 32.17 9.99
C SER A 226 -17.59 32.45 9.43
N ARG A 227 -18.01 31.66 8.45
CA ARG A 227 -19.35 31.68 7.89
C ARG A 227 -20.10 30.44 8.31
N ASP A 228 -21.42 30.52 8.27
CA ASP A 228 -22.27 29.41 8.67
C ASP A 228 -22.19 28.29 7.63
N TYR A 229 -21.74 27.11 8.05
CA TYR A 229 -21.83 25.86 7.28
C TYR A 229 -21.69 24.67 8.23
N SER A 230 -22.17 23.50 7.83
CA SER A 230 -21.86 22.23 8.48
C SER A 230 -21.58 21.18 7.41
N VAL A 231 -20.43 20.54 7.53
CA VAL A 231 -20.01 19.43 6.68
C VAL A 231 -19.52 18.26 7.52
N GLN A 232 -19.91 17.06 7.13
CA GLN A 232 -19.31 15.83 7.66
C GLN A 232 -18.16 15.42 6.75
N LEU A 233 -17.02 15.05 7.34
CA LEU A 233 -15.87 14.50 6.62
C LEU A 233 -15.57 13.09 7.07
N ASP A 234 -15.12 12.26 6.14
CA ASP A 234 -14.72 10.87 6.40
C ASP A 234 -13.66 10.41 5.38
N GLY A 235 -12.91 9.38 5.75
CA GLY A 235 -12.07 8.59 4.85
C GLY A 235 -11.04 9.42 4.12
N ILE A 236 -10.15 10.12 4.82
CA ILE A 236 -9.11 10.94 4.19
C ILE A 236 -7.94 10.03 3.79
N ARG A 237 -7.51 10.08 2.53
CA ARG A 237 -6.35 9.32 2.03
C ARG A 237 -5.42 10.24 1.25
N VAL A 238 -4.12 10.22 1.57
CA VAL A 238 -3.10 11.00 0.86
C VAL A 238 -2.11 10.08 0.17
N ALA A 239 -1.76 10.38 -1.07
CA ALA A 239 -0.75 9.67 -1.84
C ALA A 239 -0.04 10.57 -2.86
N THR A 240 1.04 10.08 -3.45
CA THR A 240 1.74 10.77 -4.57
C THR A 240 1.25 10.37 -5.96
N SER A 241 0.21 9.53 -6.05
CA SER A 241 -0.41 9.17 -7.32
C SER A 241 -1.92 9.01 -7.24
N TRP A 242 -2.58 9.30 -8.37
CA TRP A 242 -4.01 9.07 -8.55
C TRP A 242 -4.42 7.62 -8.35
N SER A 243 -3.58 6.65 -8.68
CA SER A 243 -3.96 5.24 -8.54
C SER A 243 -4.03 4.76 -7.08
N LEU A 244 -3.58 5.58 -6.13
CA LEU A 244 -3.51 5.23 -4.70
C LEU A 244 -4.50 6.05 -3.86
N ALA A 245 -4.61 7.36 -4.11
CA ALA A 245 -5.43 8.22 -3.25
C ALA A 245 -6.94 7.89 -3.31
N PRO A 246 -7.63 7.84 -4.46
CA PRO A 246 -9.06 7.58 -4.54
C PRO A 246 -9.43 6.09 -4.69
N ILE A 247 -8.46 5.19 -4.89
CA ILE A 247 -8.74 3.82 -5.33
C ILE A 247 -8.28 2.81 -4.27
N PRO A 248 -9.06 1.73 -4.04
CA PRO A 248 -8.64 0.67 -3.14
C PRO A 248 -7.33 0.08 -3.63
N VAL A 249 -6.31 0.20 -2.79
CA VAL A 249 -5.12 -0.63 -2.94
C VAL A 249 -5.46 -1.96 -2.28
N GLU A 250 -6.26 -2.77 -2.97
CA GLU A 250 -6.53 -4.10 -2.46
C GLU A 250 -5.35 -5.00 -2.78
N LEU A 251 -4.89 -5.06 -4.04
CA LEU A 251 -3.70 -5.81 -4.46
C LEU A 251 -2.52 -4.85 -4.72
N VAL A 252 -1.52 -4.88 -3.83
CA VAL A 252 -0.30 -4.05 -3.90
C VAL A 252 0.61 -4.48 -5.06
N GLY A 253 0.53 -5.75 -5.46
CA GLY A 253 1.24 -6.30 -6.60
C GLY A 253 1.21 -7.82 -6.62
N PHE A 254 1.41 -8.40 -7.80
CA PHE A 254 1.50 -9.84 -8.03
C PHE A 254 2.72 -10.13 -8.90
N PHE A 255 3.59 -11.02 -8.43
CA PHE A 255 4.90 -11.29 -9.03
C PHE A 255 5.12 -12.78 -9.20
N ALA A 256 5.83 -13.13 -10.26
CA ALA A 256 6.23 -14.49 -10.59
C ALA A 256 7.74 -14.54 -10.76
N GLN A 257 8.37 -15.52 -10.12
CA GLN A 257 9.79 -15.81 -10.29
C GLN A 257 9.95 -17.30 -10.58
N ALA A 258 10.45 -17.62 -11.77
CA ALA A 258 10.87 -18.98 -12.08
C ALA A 258 12.09 -19.35 -11.24
N ASN A 259 12.03 -20.52 -10.59
CA ASN A 259 13.12 -21.13 -9.87
C ASN A 259 13.22 -22.61 -10.25
N LYS A 260 14.27 -23.31 -9.79
CA LYS A 260 14.52 -24.72 -10.17
C LYS A 260 13.44 -25.70 -9.66
N GLY A 261 12.56 -25.28 -8.76
CA GLY A 261 11.48 -26.09 -8.19
C GLY A 261 10.08 -25.70 -8.66
N GLY A 262 9.97 -24.74 -9.59
CA GLY A 262 8.69 -24.26 -10.11
C GLY A 262 8.65 -22.75 -10.34
N VAL A 263 7.46 -22.17 -10.31
CA VAL A 263 7.26 -20.72 -10.30
C VAL A 263 6.83 -20.30 -8.89
N LEU A 264 7.65 -19.50 -8.21
CA LEU A 264 7.24 -18.85 -6.97
C LEU A 264 6.41 -17.62 -7.32
N LEU A 265 5.16 -17.63 -6.87
CA LEU A 265 4.24 -16.51 -6.97
C LEU A 265 4.16 -15.81 -5.62
N THR A 266 4.22 -14.49 -5.62
CA THR A 266 4.08 -13.67 -4.41
C THR A 266 3.17 -12.50 -4.68
N TRP A 267 2.34 -12.16 -3.69
CA TRP A 267 1.54 -10.95 -3.72
C TRP A 267 1.37 -10.37 -2.33
N ALA A 268 0.97 -9.11 -2.29
CA ALA A 268 0.57 -8.46 -1.06
C ALA A 268 -0.74 -7.70 -1.29
N THR A 269 -1.53 -7.60 -0.23
CA THR A 269 -2.70 -6.73 -0.18
C THR A 269 -2.44 -5.61 0.82
N ALA A 270 -2.91 -4.38 0.55
CA ALA A 270 -2.77 -3.30 1.55
C ALA A 270 -3.92 -3.34 2.53
N SER A 271 -5.13 -3.58 2.01
CA SER A 271 -6.33 -3.92 2.74
C SER A 271 -7.07 -5.04 2.01
N GLU A 272 -8.00 -5.68 2.69
CA GLU A 272 -8.92 -6.67 2.15
C GLU A 272 -10.31 -6.38 2.70
N THR A 273 -11.33 -6.46 1.86
CA THR A 273 -12.72 -6.29 2.29
C THR A 273 -13.51 -7.52 1.91
N ASN A 274 -14.04 -8.24 2.91
CA ASN A 274 -14.86 -9.43 2.68
C ASN A 274 -14.14 -10.52 1.84
N ASN A 275 -12.80 -10.50 1.77
CA ASN A 275 -12.02 -11.38 0.92
C ASN A 275 -11.99 -12.79 1.50
N LYS A 276 -12.70 -13.70 0.84
CA LYS A 276 -12.73 -15.10 1.24
C LYS A 276 -11.43 -15.79 0.83
N MET A 277 -10.98 -15.58 -0.40
CA MET A 277 -9.85 -16.32 -0.97
C MET A 277 -9.33 -15.77 -2.30
N PHE A 278 -8.11 -16.15 -2.63
CA PHE A 278 -7.50 -16.02 -3.95
C PHE A 278 -7.46 -17.38 -4.65
N GLU A 279 -7.94 -17.45 -5.89
CA GLU A 279 -7.57 -18.52 -6.82
C GLU A 279 -6.35 -18.07 -7.63
N VAL A 280 -5.26 -18.83 -7.51
CA VAL A 280 -4.12 -18.67 -8.40
C VAL A 280 -4.44 -19.38 -9.70
N GLN A 281 -4.53 -18.62 -10.79
CA GLN A 281 -4.83 -19.16 -12.11
C GLN A 281 -3.61 -19.10 -13.01
N ARG A 282 -3.41 -20.15 -13.81
CA ARG A 282 -2.31 -20.31 -14.74
C ARG A 282 -2.83 -20.65 -16.13
N LYS A 283 -2.17 -20.16 -17.19
CA LYS A 283 -2.28 -20.69 -18.55
C LYS A 283 -0.88 -20.86 -19.16
N SER A 284 -0.73 -21.85 -20.05
CA SER A 284 0.46 -22.06 -20.88
C SER A 284 0.05 -22.09 -22.35
N ASN A 285 0.79 -21.44 -23.24
CA ASN A 285 0.66 -21.55 -24.71
C ASN A 285 -0.78 -21.59 -25.27
N ASN A 286 -1.45 -20.43 -25.36
CA ASN A 286 -2.80 -20.25 -25.95
C ASN A 286 -3.94 -21.12 -25.38
N LEU A 287 -3.74 -21.73 -24.21
CA LEU A 287 -4.78 -22.48 -23.49
C LEU A 287 -5.61 -21.59 -22.56
N LYS A 288 -6.76 -22.12 -22.10
CA LYS A 288 -7.62 -21.49 -21.09
C LYS A 288 -6.93 -21.50 -19.72
N TYR A 289 -7.26 -20.50 -18.88
CA TYR A 289 -6.85 -20.48 -17.48
C TYR A 289 -7.39 -21.68 -16.70
N THR A 290 -6.53 -22.27 -15.88
CA THR A 290 -6.91 -23.26 -14.87
C THR A 290 -6.47 -22.79 -13.48
N THR A 291 -7.26 -23.11 -12.46
CA THR A 291 -6.89 -22.85 -11.07
C THR A 291 -5.84 -23.86 -10.63
N VAL A 292 -4.67 -23.37 -10.22
CA VAL A 292 -3.55 -24.19 -9.72
C VAL A 292 -3.46 -24.18 -8.19
N ALA A 293 -4.06 -23.17 -7.54
CA ALA A 293 -4.15 -23.10 -6.08
C ALA A 293 -5.33 -22.26 -5.61
N GLN A 294 -5.73 -22.50 -4.37
CA GLN A 294 -6.65 -21.66 -3.62
C GLN A 294 -5.96 -21.27 -2.31
N VAL A 295 -5.85 -19.97 -2.06
CA VAL A 295 -5.19 -19.41 -0.87
C VAL A 295 -6.22 -18.58 -0.12
N ASN A 296 -6.44 -18.87 1.16
CA ASN A 296 -7.41 -18.15 1.96
C ASN A 296 -7.03 -16.66 2.06
N GLY A 297 -8.03 -15.80 1.91
CA GLY A 297 -7.93 -14.39 2.23
C GLY A 297 -8.00 -14.19 3.74
N SER A 298 -7.78 -12.96 4.17
CA SER A 298 -7.86 -12.54 5.57
C SER A 298 -9.24 -11.99 5.94
N GLY A 299 -10.26 -12.14 5.07
CA GLY A 299 -11.58 -11.58 5.27
C GLY A 299 -11.58 -10.07 5.11
N THR A 300 -11.99 -9.36 6.16
CA THR A 300 -11.86 -7.90 6.21
C THR A 300 -10.65 -7.53 7.06
N SER A 301 -9.67 -6.86 6.46
CA SER A 301 -8.47 -6.39 7.14
C SER A 301 -7.98 -5.08 6.55
N THR A 302 -7.68 -4.10 7.39
CA THR A 302 -6.99 -2.85 7.02
C THR A 302 -5.46 -2.97 7.11
N HIS A 303 -4.95 -4.16 7.49
CA HIS A 303 -3.52 -4.41 7.62
C HIS A 303 -2.97 -5.15 6.41
N LYS A 304 -1.77 -4.73 6.00
CA LYS A 304 -1.04 -5.37 4.90
C LYS A 304 -0.89 -6.87 5.12
N LYS A 305 -1.24 -7.67 4.12
CA LYS A 305 -1.02 -9.12 4.11
C LYS A 305 -0.05 -9.51 3.02
N PHE A 306 0.70 -10.57 3.28
CA PHE A 306 1.66 -11.13 2.34
C PHE A 306 1.31 -12.59 2.09
N TYR A 307 1.29 -12.95 0.82
CA TYR A 307 0.94 -14.28 0.37
C TYR A 307 2.00 -14.81 -0.59
N SER A 308 2.13 -16.13 -0.60
CA SER A 308 3.00 -16.81 -1.55
C SER A 308 2.45 -18.17 -1.91
N TYR A 309 2.67 -18.58 -3.15
CA TYR A 309 2.37 -19.92 -3.63
C TYR A 309 3.49 -20.40 -4.55
N LEU A 310 3.97 -21.63 -4.35
CA LEU A 310 4.94 -22.27 -5.24
C LEU A 310 4.20 -23.22 -6.18
N ASP A 311 4.15 -22.89 -7.46
CA ASP A 311 3.67 -23.78 -8.50
C ASP A 311 4.80 -24.70 -8.98
N SER A 312 4.90 -25.88 -8.38
CA SER A 312 5.93 -26.87 -8.71
C SER A 312 5.61 -27.71 -9.95
N ASN A 313 4.40 -27.61 -10.51
CA ASN A 313 3.92 -28.47 -11.58
C ASN A 313 4.02 -27.76 -12.93
N VAL A 314 5.21 -27.27 -13.25
CA VAL A 314 5.54 -26.52 -14.46
C VAL A 314 6.65 -27.21 -15.25
N GLU A 315 6.51 -27.23 -16.55
CA GLU A 315 7.48 -27.72 -17.52
C GLU A 315 8.25 -26.53 -18.11
N PRO A 316 9.36 -26.71 -18.84
CA PRO A 316 10.01 -25.57 -19.48
C PRO A 316 9.09 -24.92 -20.51
N GLY A 317 8.93 -23.60 -20.43
CA GLY A 317 8.01 -22.86 -21.29
C GLY A 317 7.55 -21.52 -20.71
N ASN A 318 6.75 -20.79 -21.48
CA ASN A 318 6.11 -19.55 -21.05
C ASN A 318 4.79 -19.84 -20.35
N TYR A 319 4.58 -19.18 -19.22
CA TYR A 319 3.36 -19.23 -18.44
C TYR A 319 2.86 -17.82 -18.17
N MET A 320 1.53 -17.68 -18.17
CA MET A 320 0.87 -16.50 -17.66
C MET A 320 0.07 -16.85 -16.41
N TYR A 321 0.16 -16.00 -15.41
CA TYR A 321 -0.56 -16.12 -14.15
C TYR A 321 -1.45 -14.91 -13.91
N ARG A 322 -2.54 -15.13 -13.19
CA ARG A 322 -3.36 -14.08 -12.58
C ARG A 322 -3.97 -14.58 -11.28
N LEU A 323 -4.36 -13.68 -10.41
CA LEU A 323 -5.20 -13.98 -9.25
C LEU A 323 -6.66 -13.74 -9.61
N LYS A 324 -7.54 -14.59 -9.09
CA LYS A 324 -8.97 -14.32 -8.98
C LYS A 324 -9.30 -14.19 -7.50
N GLN A 325 -9.53 -12.98 -7.04
CA GLN A 325 -9.98 -12.73 -5.67
C GLN A 325 -11.48 -13.01 -5.59
N ILE A 326 -11.95 -13.70 -4.56
CA ILE A 326 -13.34 -14.07 -4.36
C ILE A 326 -13.78 -13.63 -2.97
N ASP A 327 -14.92 -12.96 -2.89
CA ASP A 327 -15.50 -12.47 -1.66
C ASP A 327 -16.41 -13.52 -1.00
N PHE A 328 -16.79 -13.33 0.26
CA PHE A 328 -17.71 -14.25 0.95
C PHE A 328 -19.11 -14.31 0.31
N ASP A 329 -19.52 -13.25 -0.39
CA ASP A 329 -20.79 -13.19 -1.13
C ASP A 329 -20.72 -13.82 -2.54
N GLY A 330 -19.54 -14.29 -2.95
CA GLY A 330 -19.29 -14.94 -4.23
C GLY A 330 -18.94 -14.01 -5.39
N ARG A 331 -18.86 -12.69 -5.15
CA ARG A 331 -18.27 -11.75 -6.13
C ARG A 331 -16.79 -12.04 -6.32
N PHE A 332 -16.25 -11.63 -7.47
CA PHE A 332 -14.84 -11.84 -7.75
C PHE A 332 -14.26 -10.77 -8.66
N GLU A 333 -12.96 -10.55 -8.53
CA GLU A 333 -12.15 -9.67 -9.39
C GLU A 333 -10.87 -10.40 -9.82
N TYR A 334 -10.32 -10.01 -10.98
CA TYR A 334 -9.04 -10.54 -11.46
C TYR A 334 -7.92 -9.51 -11.31
N SER A 335 -6.73 -9.97 -10.95
CA SER A 335 -5.52 -9.15 -11.08
C SER A 335 -5.12 -8.96 -12.55
N ASN A 336 -4.16 -8.07 -12.79
CA ASN A 336 -3.37 -8.05 -14.02
C ASN A 336 -2.71 -9.41 -14.28
N GLU A 337 -2.49 -9.73 -15.56
CA GLU A 337 -1.74 -10.92 -15.96
C GLU A 337 -0.23 -10.66 -15.85
N ILE A 338 0.51 -11.65 -15.35
CA ILE A 338 1.98 -11.63 -15.33
C ILE A 338 2.52 -12.82 -16.11
N GLU A 339 3.61 -12.61 -16.85
CA GLU A 339 4.27 -13.64 -17.64
C GLU A 339 5.59 -14.07 -16.98
N VAL A 340 5.91 -15.36 -17.09
CA VAL A 340 7.19 -15.92 -16.64
C VAL A 340 7.63 -17.06 -17.56
N TYR A 341 8.92 -17.10 -17.85
CA TYR A 341 9.55 -18.20 -18.57
C TYR A 341 10.23 -19.16 -17.59
N VAL A 342 9.86 -20.44 -17.66
CA VAL A 342 10.46 -21.53 -16.89
C VAL A 342 11.52 -22.21 -17.75
N ASN A 343 12.73 -22.33 -17.22
CA ASN A 343 13.83 -23.09 -17.82
C ASN A 343 14.19 -24.26 -16.90
N THR A 344 14.05 -25.50 -17.36
CA THR A 344 14.27 -26.73 -16.57
C THR A 344 15.61 -27.40 -16.83
N GLN A 345 16.66 -26.66 -17.19
CA GLN A 345 18.00 -27.23 -17.20
C GLN A 345 18.37 -27.69 -15.78
N LEU A 346 18.21 -28.99 -15.52
CA LEU A 346 18.51 -29.66 -14.25
C LEU A 346 20.02 -29.54 -14.01
N ASP A 347 20.38 -28.64 -13.11
CA ASP A 347 21.73 -28.50 -12.61
C ASP A 347 21.75 -28.86 -11.13
N PHE A 348 22.91 -29.32 -10.65
CA PHE A 348 23.14 -29.50 -9.23
C PHE A 348 22.75 -28.22 -8.46
N SER A 349 22.00 -28.37 -7.38
CA SER A 349 21.55 -27.24 -6.56
C SER A 349 21.24 -27.65 -5.13
N LEU A 350 21.45 -26.74 -4.19
CA LEU A 350 20.95 -26.83 -2.82
C LEU A 350 19.86 -25.77 -2.64
N GLN A 351 18.74 -26.10 -2.00
CA GLN A 351 17.70 -25.15 -1.64
C GLN A 351 17.81 -24.75 -0.17
N GLN A 352 17.24 -23.60 0.17
CA GLN A 352 17.11 -23.18 1.56
C GLN A 352 16.24 -24.20 2.32
N ASN A 353 16.69 -24.63 3.51
CA ASN A 353 15.92 -25.54 4.34
C ASN A 353 14.61 -24.85 4.79
N TYR A 354 13.51 -25.59 4.83
CA TYR A 354 12.21 -25.07 5.25
C TYR A 354 11.55 -25.96 6.31
N PRO A 355 11.10 -25.39 7.44
CA PRO A 355 11.21 -23.98 7.81
C PRO A 355 12.67 -23.54 8.13
N ASN A 356 12.96 -22.23 8.11
CA ASN A 356 14.19 -21.62 8.64
C ASN A 356 13.89 -20.18 9.14
N PRO A 357 13.95 -19.88 10.45
CA PRO A 357 14.37 -20.76 11.55
C PRO A 357 13.46 -21.98 11.76
N PHE A 358 13.97 -23.04 12.40
CA PHE A 358 13.24 -24.30 12.61
C PHE A 358 13.36 -24.84 14.03
N ASN A 359 12.41 -25.69 14.46
CA ASN A 359 12.39 -26.35 15.77
C ASN A 359 11.61 -27.69 15.73
N PRO A 360 12.21 -28.84 16.06
CA PRO A 360 13.61 -29.19 15.86
C PRO A 360 13.86 -29.76 14.46
N ALA A 361 12.84 -29.86 13.59
CA ALA A 361 12.91 -30.49 12.29
C ALA A 361 12.77 -29.49 11.13
N THR A 362 13.46 -29.76 10.02
CA THR A 362 13.42 -28.99 8.77
C THR A 362 13.62 -29.89 7.56
N THR A 363 13.18 -29.45 6.39
CA THR A 363 13.36 -30.17 5.12
C THR A 363 14.37 -29.46 4.25
N ILE A 364 15.36 -30.19 3.72
CA ILE A 364 16.38 -29.69 2.79
C ILE A 364 16.04 -30.21 1.39
N GLY A 365 15.75 -29.30 0.47
CA GLY A 365 15.58 -29.61 -0.95
C GLY A 365 16.88 -29.49 -1.73
N PHE A 366 17.10 -30.33 -2.75
CA PHE A 366 18.28 -30.25 -3.62
C PHE A 366 18.02 -30.88 -4.99
N GLY A 367 18.72 -30.39 -6.02
CA GLY A 367 18.66 -30.91 -7.38
C GLY A 367 19.91 -31.70 -7.74
N VAL A 368 19.71 -32.80 -8.46
CA VAL A 368 20.77 -33.68 -8.97
C VAL A 368 20.64 -33.73 -10.49
N ARG A 369 21.68 -33.29 -11.21
CA ARG A 369 21.68 -33.25 -12.69
C ARG A 369 21.77 -34.65 -13.31
N GLU A 370 22.63 -35.48 -12.75
CA GLU A 370 22.91 -36.83 -13.19
C GLU A 370 23.18 -37.71 -11.98
N LYS A 371 22.96 -39.03 -12.09
CA LYS A 371 23.11 -39.97 -10.97
C LYS A 371 24.46 -39.76 -10.28
N SER A 372 24.41 -39.35 -9.02
CA SER A 372 25.59 -38.91 -8.27
C SER A 372 25.47 -39.31 -6.82
N ARG A 373 26.60 -39.56 -6.17
CA ARG A 373 26.64 -39.69 -4.71
C ARG A 373 26.49 -38.32 -4.07
N VAL A 374 25.38 -38.10 -3.36
CA VAL A 374 25.07 -36.85 -2.67
C VAL A 374 25.36 -36.99 -1.19
N ARG A 375 26.15 -36.06 -0.66
CA ARG A 375 26.41 -35.92 0.77
C ARG A 375 25.91 -34.59 1.28
N ILE A 376 25.01 -34.58 2.26
CA ILE A 376 24.57 -33.39 2.98
C ILE A 376 25.01 -33.50 4.43
N ALA A 377 25.85 -32.56 4.87
CA ALA A 377 26.35 -32.51 6.25
C ALA A 377 26.09 -31.15 6.88
N VAL A 378 25.83 -31.14 8.19
CA VAL A 378 25.62 -29.95 9.02
C VAL A 378 26.89 -29.63 9.77
N LEU A 379 27.26 -28.36 9.78
CA LEU A 379 28.46 -27.80 10.37
C LEU A 379 28.11 -26.69 11.36
N ASN A 380 28.91 -26.56 12.41
CA ASN A 380 28.84 -25.44 13.34
C ASN A 380 29.54 -24.18 12.77
N THR A 381 29.58 -23.09 13.54
CA THR A 381 30.15 -21.80 13.13
C THR A 381 31.67 -21.83 12.90
N ILE A 382 32.38 -22.81 13.45
CA ILE A 382 33.82 -23.03 13.22
C ILE A 382 34.10 -24.04 12.10
N GLY A 383 33.05 -24.56 11.45
CA GLY A 383 33.16 -25.47 10.30
C GLY A 383 33.35 -26.94 10.67
N GLU A 384 33.20 -27.31 11.94
CA GLU A 384 33.19 -28.72 12.35
C GLU A 384 31.87 -29.37 11.95
N GLU A 385 31.94 -30.58 11.41
CA GLU A 385 30.76 -31.38 11.10
C GLU A 385 30.12 -31.91 12.38
N VAL A 386 28.86 -31.54 12.60
CA VAL A 386 28.08 -31.94 13.78
C VAL A 386 27.02 -32.99 13.45
N ALA A 387 26.67 -33.16 12.17
CA ALA A 387 25.77 -34.22 11.70
C ALA A 387 25.95 -34.50 10.20
N VAL A 388 25.65 -35.73 9.77
CA VAL A 388 25.46 -36.10 8.36
C VAL A 388 23.98 -36.41 8.14
N VAL A 389 23.33 -35.65 7.28
CA VAL A 389 21.89 -35.77 6.98
C VAL A 389 21.65 -36.78 5.86
N LEU A 390 22.53 -36.81 4.87
CA LEU A 390 22.43 -37.68 3.69
C LEU A 390 23.84 -38.07 3.22
N ASN A 391 24.04 -39.32 2.78
CA ASN A 391 25.29 -39.76 2.13
C ASN A 391 25.05 -41.03 1.28
N GLU A 392 24.34 -40.88 0.16
CA GLU A 392 23.91 -42.01 -0.69
C GLU A 392 23.96 -41.65 -2.18
N GLU A 393 23.81 -42.65 -3.06
CA GLU A 393 23.57 -42.39 -4.49
C GLU A 393 22.15 -41.89 -4.70
N THR A 394 22.01 -40.79 -5.41
CA THR A 394 20.71 -40.16 -5.72
C THR A 394 20.51 -40.09 -7.23
N GLU A 395 19.33 -40.48 -7.68
CA GLU A 395 18.95 -40.40 -9.09
C GLU A 395 18.73 -38.94 -9.55
N PRO A 396 18.82 -38.66 -10.87
CA PRO A 396 18.57 -37.32 -11.39
C PRO A 396 17.17 -36.80 -11.03
N GLY A 397 17.09 -35.51 -10.68
CA GLY A 397 15.84 -34.85 -10.33
C GLY A 397 15.93 -34.01 -9.06
N TYR A 398 14.77 -33.52 -8.63
CA TYR A 398 14.63 -32.78 -7.38
C TYR A 398 14.31 -33.74 -6.24
N ASN A 399 15.08 -33.65 -5.15
CA ASN A 399 15.01 -34.53 -4.01
C ASN A 399 14.87 -33.72 -2.72
N LYS A 400 14.35 -34.35 -1.66
CA LYS A 400 14.18 -33.75 -0.32
C LYS A 400 14.70 -34.71 0.73
N VAL A 401 15.34 -34.19 1.78
CA VAL A 401 15.72 -34.94 2.97
C VAL A 401 15.30 -34.18 4.23
N GLU A 402 14.76 -34.88 5.22
CA GLU A 402 14.42 -34.31 6.52
C GLU A 402 15.62 -34.33 7.46
N PHE A 403 15.79 -33.26 8.22
CA PHE A 403 16.82 -33.15 9.25
C PHE A 403 16.16 -32.86 10.61
N ASN A 404 16.40 -33.73 11.59
CA ASN A 404 15.96 -33.56 12.98
C ASN A 404 17.17 -33.17 13.85
N ALA A 405 17.16 -31.96 14.37
CA ALA A 405 18.24 -31.36 15.15
C ALA A 405 17.98 -31.35 16.66
N SER A 406 17.11 -32.21 17.17
CA SER A 406 16.76 -32.29 18.60
C SER A 406 17.98 -32.37 19.54
N ASN A 407 19.04 -33.04 19.10
CA ASN A 407 20.30 -33.23 19.83
C ASN A 407 21.29 -32.06 19.71
N LEU A 408 20.96 -31.00 18.97
CA LEU A 408 21.81 -29.81 18.81
C LEU A 408 21.27 -28.63 19.66
N PRO A 409 22.14 -27.75 20.19
CA PRO A 409 21.70 -26.51 20.86
C PRO A 409 21.13 -25.49 19.86
N SER A 410 20.31 -24.55 20.33
CA SER A 410 19.85 -23.43 19.49
C SER A 410 21.03 -22.62 18.99
N GLY A 411 20.99 -22.19 17.73
CA GLY A 411 22.10 -21.46 17.14
C GLY A 411 22.09 -21.46 15.63
N VAL A 412 23.15 -20.88 15.07
CA VAL A 412 23.41 -20.83 13.62
C VAL A 412 24.24 -22.03 13.23
N TYR A 413 23.77 -22.74 12.21
CA TYR A 413 24.48 -23.86 11.58
C TYR A 413 24.60 -23.60 10.08
N PHE A 414 25.47 -24.36 9.43
CA PHE A 414 25.58 -24.42 7.98
C PHE A 414 25.32 -25.84 7.53
N TYR A 415 24.68 -26.05 6.40
CA TYR A 415 24.63 -27.35 5.76
C TYR A 415 25.20 -27.25 4.36
N ARG A 416 25.94 -28.28 3.99
CA ARG A 416 26.68 -28.34 2.74
C ARG A 416 26.30 -29.59 2.00
N ILE A 417 25.96 -29.41 0.72
CA ILE A 417 25.83 -30.51 -0.23
C ILE A 417 27.16 -30.72 -0.95
N GLN A 418 27.48 -31.97 -1.23
CA GLN A 418 28.53 -32.37 -2.17
C GLN A 418 27.97 -33.44 -3.11
N ALA A 419 28.02 -33.16 -4.41
CA ALA A 419 27.61 -34.09 -5.47
C ALA A 419 28.62 -33.99 -6.62
N GLY A 420 29.57 -34.94 -6.68
CA GLY A 420 30.72 -34.84 -7.58
C GLY A 420 31.56 -33.58 -7.29
N ASN A 421 31.71 -32.72 -8.30
CA ASN A 421 32.42 -31.44 -8.19
C ASN A 421 31.53 -30.29 -7.68
N PHE A 422 30.22 -30.50 -7.59
CA PHE A 422 29.31 -29.48 -7.08
C PHE A 422 29.35 -29.45 -5.55
N ILE A 423 29.64 -28.27 -5.00
CA ILE A 423 29.57 -27.99 -3.58
C ILE A 423 28.79 -26.68 -3.41
N ASP A 424 27.74 -26.73 -2.60
CA ASP A 424 26.99 -25.53 -2.19
C ASP A 424 26.73 -25.61 -0.69
N THR A 425 26.70 -24.46 -0.02
CA THR A 425 26.53 -24.36 1.43
C THR A 425 25.51 -23.28 1.75
N LYS A 426 24.57 -23.61 2.64
CA LYS A 426 23.55 -22.67 3.11
C LYS A 426 23.50 -22.62 4.62
N LYS A 427 23.01 -21.50 5.14
CA LYS A 427 22.86 -21.25 6.57
C LYS A 427 21.48 -21.73 7.05
N MET A 428 21.40 -22.33 8.23
CA MET A 428 20.15 -22.65 8.94
C MET A 428 20.20 -22.11 10.37
N ILE A 429 19.04 -21.84 10.96
CA ILE A 429 18.90 -21.33 12.34
C ILE A 429 17.99 -22.29 13.11
N LEU A 430 18.54 -22.94 14.14
CA LEU A 430 17.78 -23.79 15.06
C LEU A 430 17.31 -22.95 16.25
N LEU A 431 16.00 -22.92 16.49
CA LEU A 431 15.40 -22.35 17.70
C LEU A 431 14.91 -23.50 18.58
N LYS A 432 15.12 -23.43 19.89
CA LYS A 432 14.49 -24.35 20.85
C LYS A 432 13.38 -23.62 21.59
#